data_AF-A0A1R3HFJ4-F1
#
_entry.id   AF-A0A1R3HFJ4-F1
#
_cell.length_a   1.000
_cell.length_b   1.000
_cell.length_c   1.000
_cell.angle_alpha   90.00
_cell.angle_beta   90.00
_cell.angle_gamma   90.00
#
_symmetry.space_group_name_H-M   'P 1'
#
loop_
_entity.id
_entity.type
_entity.pdbx_description
1 polymer ?
#
loop_
_entity_poly.entity_id
_entity_poly.type
_entity_poly.pdbx_seq_one_letter_code
_entity_poly.pdbx_strand_id
1 'polypeptide(L)' 'MPDLKQRALYMRAVLEALIEKHFGVEIIDQLFEIYATKLSKSPIFLNPDDQKMTALFVLLKPSENK' A
#
# COMPACT_ATOMS: atom_id res chain seq x y z
N MET A 1 9.30 7.17 -5.61
CA MET A 1 8.23 6.14 -5.57
C MET A 1 8.72 4.93 -6.35
N PRO A 2 8.43 3.69 -5.91
CA PRO A 2 8.66 2.50 -6.74
C PRO A 2 7.92 2.64 -8.07
N ASP A 3 8.34 1.90 -9.11
CA ASP A 3 7.56 1.83 -10.34
C ASP A 3 6.15 1.26 -10.07
N LEU A 4 5.21 1.46 -10.99
CA LEU A 4 3.81 1.05 -10.78
C LEU A 4 3.63 -0.45 -10.50
N LYS A 5 4.49 -1.29 -11.09
CA LYS A 5 4.47 -2.74 -10.88
C LYS A 5 4.98 -3.07 -9.48
N GLN A 6 6.07 -2.44 -9.05
CA GLN A 6 6.59 -2.56 -7.68
C GLN A 6 5.56 -2.07 -6.64
N ARG A 7 4.81 -1.01 -6.94
CA ARG A 7 3.73 -0.52 -6.06
C ARG A 7 2.61 -1.54 -5.88
N ALA A 8 2.17 -2.18 -6.97
CA ALA A 8 1.17 -3.25 -6.91
C ALA A 8 1.64 -4.42 -6.04
N LEU A 9 2.89 -4.85 -6.24
CA LEU A 9 3.51 -5.92 -5.45
C LEU A 9 3.66 -5.55 -3.97
N TYR A 10 4.07 -4.31 -3.68
CA TYR A 10 4.18 -3.82 -2.30
C TYR A 10 2.84 -3.84 -1.58
N MET A 11 1.77 -3.35 -2.22
CA MET A 11 0.43 -3.37 -1.64
C MET A 11 -0.10 -4.80 -1.47
N ARG A 12 0.21 -5.70 -2.42
CA ARG A 12 -0.10 -7.12 -2.29
C ARG A 12 0.57 -7.74 -1.07
N ALA A 13 1.87 -7.55 -0.91
CA ALA A 13 2.61 -8.05 0.24
C ALA A 13 2.07 -7.56 1.59
N VAL A 14 1.55 -6.33 1.66
CA VAL A 14 1.01 -5.74 2.90
C VAL A 14 -0.43 -6.16 3.19
N LEU A 15 -1.28 -6.30 2.16
CA LEU A 15 -2.73 -6.41 2.35
C LEU A 15 -3.30 -7.80 2.03
N GLU A 16 -2.60 -8.65 1.29
CA GLU A 16 -3.13 -9.94 0.83
C GLU A 16 -3.68 -10.80 1.97
N ALA A 17 -2.89 -11.04 3.02
CA ALA A 17 -3.32 -11.86 4.15
C ALA A 17 -4.58 -11.31 4.85
N LEU A 18 -4.74 -9.99 4.90
CA LEU A 18 -5.92 -9.35 5.49
C LEU A 18 -7.15 -9.52 4.60
N ILE A 19 -6.99 -9.33 3.29
CA ILE A 19 -8.06 -9.44 2.31
C ILE A 19 -8.49 -10.90 2.18
N GLU A 20 -7.55 -11.84 2.08
CA GLU A 20 -7.81 -13.28 1.99
C GLU A 20 -8.62 -13.76 3.19
N LYS A 21 -8.22 -13.36 4.40
CA LYS A 21 -8.93 -13.72 5.63
C LYS A 21 -10.39 -13.27 5.64
N HIS A 22 -10.72 -12.17 4.95
CA HIS A 22 -12.06 -11.60 4.97
C HIS A 22 -12.92 -12.04 3.77
N PHE A 23 -12.32 -12.18 2.59
CA PHE A 23 -13.04 -12.38 1.33
C PHE A 23 -12.76 -13.72 0.66
N GLY A 24 -11.77 -14.49 1.14
CA GLY A 24 -11.32 -15.73 0.51
C GLY A 24 -10.12 -15.53 -0.43
N VAL A 25 -9.42 -16.63 -0.69
CA VAL A 25 -8.22 -16.65 -1.55
C VAL A 25 -8.57 -16.53 -3.03
N GLU A 26 -9.79 -16.91 -3.42
CA GLU A 26 -10.26 -16.99 -4.80
C GLU A 26 -10.26 -15.63 -5.51
N ILE A 27 -10.32 -14.53 -4.76
CA ILE A 27 -10.37 -13.17 -5.33
C ILE A 27 -9.00 -12.51 -5.44
N ILE A 28 -7.95 -13.04 -4.82
CA ILE A 28 -6.71 -12.31 -4.56
C ILE A 28 -5.99 -11.94 -5.87
N ASP A 29 -5.80 -12.90 -6.76
CA ASP A 29 -5.08 -12.66 -8.02
C ASP A 29 -5.82 -11.64 -8.89
N GLN A 30 -7.11 -11.86 -9.11
CA GLN A 30 -7.94 -10.95 -9.91
C GLN A 30 -7.98 -9.53 -9.30
N LEU A 31 -8.07 -9.43 -7.98
CA LEU A 31 -8.10 -8.15 -7.28
C LEU A 31 -6.81 -7.35 -7.55
N PHE A 32 -5.65 -7.97 -7.42
CA PHE A 32 -4.37 -7.29 -7.61
C PHE A 32 -4.05 -7.00 -9.08
N GLU A 33 -4.56 -7.80 -10.02
CA GLU A 33 -4.52 -7.47 -11.47
C GLU A 33 -5.35 -6.23 -11.80
N ILE A 34 -6.58 -6.16 -11.27
CA ILE A 34 -7.45 -4.98 -11.40
C ILE A 34 -6.79 -3.77 -10.75
N TYR A 35 -6.19 -3.93 -9.56
CA TYR A 35 -5.47 -2.87 -8.88
C TYR A 35 -4.31 -2.33 -9.73
N ALA A 36 -3.46 -3.20 -10.29
CA ALA A 36 -2.36 -2.80 -11.17
C ALA A 36 -2.86 -2.05 -12.41
N THR A 37 -3.97 -2.50 -13.00
CA THR A 37 -4.62 -1.83 -14.14
C THR A 37 -5.16 -0.45 -13.76
N LYS A 38 -5.73 -0.30 -12.56
CA LYS A 38 -6.21 1.00 -12.07
C LYS A 38 -5.05 1.93 -11.74
N LEU A 39 -3.94 1.41 -11.20
CA LEU A 39 -2.72 2.19 -10.96
C LEU A 39 -2.18 2.80 -12.25
N SER A 40 -2.10 2.04 -13.34
CA SER A 40 -1.55 2.53 -14.62
C SER A 40 -2.41 3.58 -15.33
N LYS A 41 -3.69 3.68 -14.97
CA LYS A 41 -4.63 4.64 -15.55
C LYS A 41 -4.90 5.85 -14.65
N SER A 42 -4.41 5.82 -13.41
CA SER A 42 -4.72 6.87 -12.43
C SER A 42 -3.78 8.05 -12.59
N PRO A 43 -4.30 9.28 -12.80
CA PRO A 43 -3.46 10.47 -12.90
C PRO A 43 -2.62 10.71 -11.63
N ILE A 44 -3.14 10.33 -10.46
CA ILE A 44 -2.45 10.44 -9.16
C ILE A 44 -1.17 9.58 -9.14
N PHE A 45 -1.22 8.39 -9.72
CA PHE A 45 -0.09 7.46 -9.73
C PHE A 45 0.84 7.63 -10.94
N LEU A 46 0.41 8.41 -11.93
CA LEU A 46 1.23 8.80 -13.08
C LEU A 46 2.08 10.04 -12.79
N ASN A 47 1.64 10.92 -11.88
CA ASN A 47 2.41 12.06 -11.44
C ASN A 47 3.18 11.75 -10.14
N PRO A 48 4.52 11.78 -10.12
CA PRO A 48 5.29 11.57 -8.89
C PRO A 48 5.02 12.60 -7.79
N ASP A 49 4.67 13.83 -8.16
CA ASP A 49 4.45 14.93 -7.19
C ASP A 49 3.17 14.72 -6.36
N ASP A 50 2.22 13.95 -6.89
CA ASP A 50 0.95 13.62 -6.23
C ASP A 50 1.08 12.39 -5.30
N GLN A 51 2.26 11.76 -5.27
CA GLN A 51 2.54 10.54 -4.52
C GLN A 51 3.35 10.79 -3.25
N LYS A 52 2.98 11.83 -2.50
CA LYS A 52 3.63 12.14 -1.21
C LYS A 52 3.14 11.18 -0.14
N MET A 53 4.07 10.46 0.48
CA MET A 53 3.81 9.67 1.68
C MET A 53 4.23 10.47 2.91
N THR A 54 3.28 10.77 3.79
CA THR A 54 3.58 11.38 5.09
C THR A 54 4.02 10.28 6.05
N ALA A 55 5.27 10.33 6.52
CA ALA A 55 5.76 9.49 7.60
C ALA A 55 5.84 10.32 8.89
N LEU A 56 5.19 9.84 9.96
CA LEU A 56 5.33 10.43 11.28
C LEU A 56 6.50 9.74 12.00
N PHE A 57 7.54 10.51 12.32
CA PHE A 57 8.62 10.06 13.18
C PHE A 57 8.41 10.65 14.57
N VAL A 58 8.37 9.80 15.60
CA VAL A 58 8.21 10.22 16.99
C VAL A 58 9.36 9.65 17.82
N LEU A 59 10.09 10.54 18.49
CA LEU A 59 11.09 10.16 19.49
C LEU A 59 10.48 10.31 20.88
N LEU A 60 10.44 9.22 21.63
CA LEU A 60 9.87 9.18 22.98
C LEU A 60 10.97 9.08 24.03
N LYS A 61 10.75 9.69 25.19
CA LYS A 61 11.54 9.46 26.42
C LYS A 61 10.63 8.82 27.47
N PRO A 62 11.08 7.80 28.23
CA PRO A 62 10.34 7.28 29.36
C PRO A 62 9.97 8.39 30.37
N SER A 63 8.75 8.36 30.89
CA SER A 63 8.33 9.23 32.00
C SER A 63 8.98 8.77 33.30
N GLU A 64 9.61 9.68 34.04
CA GLU A 64 9.96 9.42 35.44
C GLU A 64 8.72 9.66 36.30
N ASN A 65 7.93 8.61 36.48
CA ASN A 65 6.88 8.62 37.48
C ASN A 65 7.55 8.47 38.87
N LYS A 66 7.57 9.55 39.65
CA LYS A 66 7.90 9.54 41.09
C LYS A 66 6.74 9.00 41.92
#